data_AF-A0A4R5ML60-F1
#
_entry.id   AF-A0A4R5ML60-F1
#
_cell.length_a   1.000
_cell.length_b   1.000
_cell.length_c   1.000
_cell.angle_alpha   90.00
_cell.angle_beta   90.00
_cell.angle_gamma   90.00
#
_symmetry.space_group_name_H-M   'P 1'
#
loop_
_entity.id
_entity.type
_entity.pdbx_description
1 polymer ?
#
loop_
_entity_poly.entity_id
_entity_poly.type
_entity_poly.pdbx_seq_one_letter_code
_entity_poly.pdbx_strand_id
1 'polypeptide(L)'
;MLIDQKINSQTNDSELFMEGVMCINSAQWLLAYGIFKQLISAVKNPSGAMLYNMALCHFFAEEYVKTIVMLNEALQKTAKPSSLANQASNFPEQLWVVEHQTNAHLFALTETIFSINPAIVKLRIRRLLIDANVKIENWQEVIRLASLPEMEKCTNVIEAVAIAKKQY
;
A
#
# COMPACT_ATOMS: atom_id res chain seq x y z
N MET A 1 8.89 -37.94 23.20
CA MET A 1 7.60 -37.42 22.70
C MET A 1 7.91 -36.12 21.97
N LEU A 2 8.04 -36.17 20.65
CA LEU A 2 8.22 -34.97 19.81
C LEU A 2 6.83 -34.37 19.63
N ILE A 3 6.55 -33.27 20.32
CA ILE A 3 5.30 -32.52 20.12
C ILE A 3 5.56 -31.55 18.96
N ASP A 4 4.83 -31.77 17.87
CA ASP A 4 4.83 -30.95 16.66
C ASP A 4 4.61 -29.46 16.97
N GLN A 5 5.67 -28.66 16.85
CA GLN A 5 5.62 -27.19 16.96
C GLN A 5 4.96 -26.49 15.75
N LYS A 6 4.40 -27.24 14.79
CA LYS A 6 3.93 -26.67 13.51
C LYS A 6 2.52 -26.07 13.54
N ILE A 7 1.74 -26.27 14.61
CA ILE A 7 0.34 -25.83 14.67
C ILE A 7 0.19 -24.42 15.30
N ASN A 8 1.23 -23.89 15.97
CA ASN A 8 1.14 -22.63 16.72
C ASN A 8 1.65 -21.36 15.98
N SER A 9 2.27 -21.48 14.81
CA SER A 9 2.88 -20.31 14.14
C SER A 9 1.90 -19.55 13.22
N GLN A 10 0.96 -20.24 12.57
CA GLN A 10 0.07 -19.61 11.57
C GLN A 10 -0.99 -18.69 12.19
N THR A 11 -1.56 -19.06 13.34
CA THR A 11 -2.56 -18.24 14.04
C THR A 11 -1.92 -16.95 14.56
N ASN A 12 -0.67 -17.02 15.04
CA ASN A 12 0.05 -15.88 15.58
C ASN A 12 0.41 -14.83 14.52
N ASP A 13 0.92 -15.25 13.35
CA ASP A 13 1.31 -14.29 12.30
C ASP A 13 0.10 -13.54 11.70
N SER A 14 -1.06 -14.22 11.59
CA SER A 14 -2.29 -13.59 11.11
C SER A 14 -2.85 -12.57 12.11
N GLU A 15 -2.83 -12.89 13.41
CA GLU A 15 -3.23 -11.97 14.48
C GLU A 15 -2.29 -10.77 14.54
N LEU A 16 -0.98 -11.02 14.51
CA LEU A 16 0.06 -10.01 14.52
C LEU A 16 -0.04 -9.09 13.29
N PHE A 17 -0.34 -9.63 12.12
CA PHE A 17 -0.62 -8.83 10.92
C PHE A 17 -1.79 -7.87 11.13
N MET A 18 -2.91 -8.38 11.69
CA MET A 18 -4.09 -7.56 11.97
C MET A 18 -3.81 -6.49 13.03
N GLU A 19 -3.00 -6.80 14.04
CA GLU A 19 -2.50 -5.81 15.00
C GLU A 19 -1.70 -4.71 14.30
N GLY A 20 -0.77 -5.07 13.40
CA GLY A 20 -0.03 -4.11 12.59
C GLY A 20 -0.93 -3.19 11.76
N VAL A 21 -1.99 -3.74 11.16
CA VAL A 21 -3.01 -2.97 10.43
C VAL A 21 -3.72 -1.97 11.36
N MET A 22 -4.12 -2.40 12.55
CA MET A 22 -4.76 -1.52 13.55
C MET A 22 -3.81 -0.41 14.02
N CYS A 23 -2.54 -0.73 14.24
CA CYS A 23 -1.52 0.26 14.60
C CYS A 23 -1.37 1.33 13.52
N ILE A 24 -1.27 0.96 12.23
CA ILE A 24 -1.21 1.92 11.12
C ILE A 24 -2.46 2.82 11.12
N ASN A 25 -3.65 2.22 11.18
CA ASN A 25 -4.90 2.98 11.11
C ASN A 25 -5.12 3.88 12.35
N SER A 26 -4.38 3.64 13.43
CA SER A 26 -4.35 4.46 14.65
C SER A 26 -3.10 5.35 14.75
N ALA A 27 -2.33 5.48 13.66
CA ALA A 27 -1.08 6.26 13.59
C ALA A 27 0.03 5.85 14.61
N GLN A 28 0.01 4.61 15.09
CA GLN A 28 1.03 4.05 15.97
C GLN A 28 2.21 3.48 15.15
N TRP A 29 2.90 4.36 14.42
CA TRP A 29 3.88 4.00 13.39
C TRP A 29 5.06 3.17 13.90
N LEU A 30 5.56 3.45 15.11
CA LEU A 30 6.69 2.72 15.68
C LEU A 30 6.34 1.25 15.94
N LEU A 31 5.15 0.99 16.49
CA LEU A 31 4.65 -0.36 16.75
C LEU A 31 4.37 -1.09 15.44
N ALA A 32 3.67 -0.43 14.51
CA ALA A 32 3.42 -0.98 13.18
C ALA A 32 4.73 -1.37 12.46
N TYR A 33 5.75 -0.52 12.50
CA TYR A 33 7.05 -0.81 11.91
C TYR A 33 7.70 -2.04 12.53
N GLY A 34 7.70 -2.16 13.87
CA GLY A 34 8.24 -3.32 14.57
C GLY A 34 7.56 -4.62 14.13
N ILE A 35 6.23 -4.59 14.07
CA ILE A 35 5.39 -5.70 13.64
C ILE A 35 5.69 -6.11 12.19
N PHE A 36 5.59 -5.19 11.23
CA PHE A 36 5.78 -5.53 9.82
C PHE A 36 7.24 -5.90 9.51
N LYS A 37 8.21 -5.33 10.22
CA LYS A 37 9.61 -5.76 10.12
C LYS A 37 9.78 -7.22 10.56
N GLN A 38 9.17 -7.61 11.68
CA GLN A 38 9.20 -9.00 12.17
C GLN A 38 8.56 -9.94 11.15
N LEU A 39 7.33 -9.65 10.70
CA LEU A 39 6.59 -10.47 9.74
C LEU A 39 7.35 -10.64 8.43
N ILE A 40 7.91 -9.56 7.88
CA ILE A 40 8.69 -9.60 6.64
C ILE A 40 9.98 -10.41 6.81
N SER A 41 10.68 -10.28 7.95
CA SER A 41 11.92 -11.02 8.20
C SER A 41 11.70 -12.53 8.37
N ALA A 42 10.49 -12.95 8.76
CA ALA A 42 10.14 -14.35 8.95
C ALA A 42 9.83 -15.09 7.64
N VAL A 43 9.66 -14.38 6.52
CA VAL A 43 9.23 -14.96 5.24
C VAL A 43 10.19 -14.61 4.09
N LYS A 44 10.41 -15.56 3.18
CA LYS A 44 11.27 -15.32 2.00
C LYS A 44 10.61 -14.45 0.92
N ASN A 45 9.29 -14.42 0.89
CA ASN A 45 8.51 -13.74 -0.13
C ASN A 45 7.30 -13.08 0.54
N PRO A 46 7.47 -11.84 1.05
CA PRO A 46 6.38 -11.10 1.67
C PRO A 46 5.19 -10.92 0.73
N SER A 47 4.00 -10.85 1.30
CA SER A 47 2.79 -10.52 0.55
C SER A 47 2.81 -9.06 0.07
N GLY A 48 2.00 -8.74 -0.92
CA GLY A 48 1.86 -7.36 -1.36
C GLY A 48 1.25 -6.44 -0.31
N ALA A 49 0.36 -6.95 0.55
CA ALA A 49 -0.21 -6.16 1.64
C ALA A 49 0.83 -5.85 2.72
N MET A 50 1.68 -6.81 3.09
CA MET A 50 2.81 -6.59 4.00
C MET A 50 3.76 -5.51 3.46
N LEU A 51 4.13 -5.61 2.18
CA LEU A 51 5.02 -4.64 1.54
C LEU A 51 4.42 -3.23 1.50
N TYR A 52 3.13 -3.12 1.17
CA TYR A 52 2.42 -1.83 1.18
C TYR A 52 2.36 -1.23 2.58
N ASN A 53 2.02 -2.02 3.60
CA ASN A 53 1.92 -1.54 4.98
C ASN A 53 3.30 -1.14 5.54
N MET A 54 4.36 -1.86 5.17
CA MET A 54 5.73 -1.46 5.50
C MET A 54 6.13 -0.15 4.77
N ALA A 55 5.70 0.03 3.52
CA ALA A 55 5.92 1.27 2.79
C ALA A 55 5.27 2.48 3.48
N LEU A 56 4.06 2.32 4.03
CA LEU A 56 3.43 3.36 4.86
C LEU A 56 4.30 3.70 6.08
N CYS A 57 4.83 2.69 6.78
CA CYS A 57 5.72 2.92 7.91
C CYS A 57 6.98 3.72 7.49
N HIS A 58 7.59 3.39 6.35
CA HIS A 58 8.70 4.16 5.81
C HIS A 58 8.30 5.59 5.40
N PHE A 59 7.11 5.78 4.82
CA PHE A 59 6.63 7.09 4.39
C PHE A 59 6.49 8.04 5.58
N PHE A 60 5.86 7.59 6.66
CA PHE A 60 5.70 8.38 7.88
C PHE A 60 6.99 8.52 8.70
N ALA A 61 8.01 7.72 8.42
CA ALA A 61 9.38 7.91 8.91
C ALA A 61 10.24 8.79 7.98
N GLU A 62 9.65 9.38 6.94
CA GLU A 62 10.32 10.21 5.92
C GLU A 62 11.40 9.47 5.10
N GLU A 63 11.36 8.14 5.08
CA GLU A 63 12.26 7.30 4.30
C GLU A 63 11.67 7.06 2.89
N TYR A 64 11.51 8.14 2.12
CA TYR A 64 10.77 8.14 0.85
C TYR A 64 11.38 7.19 -0.22
N VAL A 65 12.70 7.06 -0.28
CA VAL A 65 13.35 6.12 -1.21
C VAL A 65 12.97 4.67 -0.88
N LYS A 66 12.95 4.28 0.40
CA LYS A 66 12.53 2.94 0.82
C LYS A 66 11.04 2.72 0.58
N THR A 67 10.23 3.75 0.80
CA THR A 67 8.81 3.76 0.45
C THR A 67 8.60 3.39 -1.01
N ILE A 68 9.30 4.07 -1.94
CA ILE A 68 9.19 3.82 -3.38
C ILE A 68 9.59 2.39 -3.73
N VAL A 69 10.69 1.88 -3.17
CA VAL A 69 11.14 0.49 -3.41
C VAL A 69 10.07 -0.52 -2.99
N MET A 70 9.55 -0.40 -1.77
CA MET A 70 8.53 -1.30 -1.22
C MET A 70 7.22 -1.24 -2.02
N LEU A 71 6.80 -0.04 -2.45
CA LEU A 71 5.59 0.13 -3.26
C LEU A 71 5.72 -0.45 -4.66
N ASN A 72 6.88 -0.32 -5.30
CA ASN A 72 7.13 -0.96 -6.58
C ASN A 72 7.09 -2.48 -6.47
N GLU A 73 7.65 -3.05 -5.41
CA GLU A 73 7.55 -4.49 -5.15
C GLU A 73 6.10 -4.93 -4.88
N ALA A 74 5.36 -4.20 -4.04
CA ALA A 74 3.95 -4.45 -3.79
C ALA A 74 3.12 -4.40 -5.09
N LEU A 75 3.38 -3.41 -5.95
CA LEU A 75 2.69 -3.26 -7.24
C LEU A 75 2.90 -4.48 -8.14
N GLN A 76 4.11 -5.05 -8.18
CA GLN A 76 4.39 -6.27 -8.94
C GLN A 76 3.56 -7.47 -8.44
N LYS A 77 3.24 -7.55 -7.14
CA LYS A 77 2.39 -8.61 -6.59
C LYS A 77 0.91 -8.46 -6.99
N THR A 78 0.46 -7.25 -7.38
CA THR A 78 -0.93 -7.02 -7.87
C THR A 78 -1.18 -7.56 -9.29
N ALA A 79 -0.14 -7.96 -10.01
CA ALA A 79 -0.23 -8.42 -11.39
C ALA A 79 -0.65 -9.90 -11.52
N LYS A 80 -0.67 -10.66 -10.43
CA LYS A 80 -1.13 -12.06 -10.44
C LYS A 80 -2.66 -12.10 -10.40
N PRO A 81 -3.35 -12.61 -11.44
CA PRO A 81 -4.79 -12.79 -11.37
C PRO A 81 -5.10 -13.80 -10.27
N SER A 82 -5.77 -13.37 -9.21
CA SER A 82 -6.39 -14.30 -8.27
C SER A 82 -7.72 -14.78 -8.88
N SER A 83 -8.11 -16.03 -8.65
CA SER A 83 -9.44 -16.52 -9.03
C SER A 83 -10.57 -15.69 -8.39
N LEU A 84 -10.27 -15.03 -7.26
CA LEU A 84 -11.16 -14.11 -6.53
C LEU A 84 -11.32 -12.75 -7.22
N ALA A 85 -10.32 -12.25 -7.95
CA ALA A 85 -10.40 -10.98 -8.66
C ALA A 85 -11.48 -10.99 -9.76
N ASN A 86 -11.75 -12.16 -10.35
CA ASN A 86 -12.83 -12.33 -11.33
C ASN A 86 -14.23 -12.24 -10.70
N GLN A 87 -14.36 -12.38 -9.38
CA GLN A 87 -15.63 -12.23 -8.65
C GLN A 87 -15.86 -10.80 -8.14
N ALA A 88 -14.82 -9.95 -8.14
CA ALA A 88 -14.85 -8.59 -7.60
C ALA A 88 -15.25 -7.51 -8.60
N SER A 89 -15.96 -7.89 -9.68
CA SER A 89 -16.19 -7.05 -10.86
C SER A 89 -17.03 -5.80 -10.64
N ASN A 90 -17.60 -5.58 -9.44
CA ASN A 90 -18.45 -4.43 -9.14
C ASN A 90 -18.02 -3.74 -7.84
N PHE A 91 -16.88 -3.04 -7.85
CA PHE A 91 -16.64 -2.03 -6.82
C PHE A 91 -17.60 -0.85 -7.06
N PRO A 92 -18.52 -0.54 -6.12
CA PRO A 92 -19.53 0.49 -6.33
C PRO A 92 -18.91 1.84 -6.70
N GLU A 93 -19.51 2.55 -7.65
CA GLU A 93 -19.04 3.85 -8.12
C GLU A 93 -18.89 4.86 -6.97
N GLN A 94 -19.79 4.82 -5.99
CA GLN A 94 -19.73 5.68 -4.81
C GLN A 94 -18.44 5.44 -3.99
N LEU A 95 -17.96 4.20 -3.91
CA LEU A 95 -16.72 3.90 -3.22
C LEU A 95 -15.49 4.38 -4.01
N TRP A 96 -15.54 4.38 -5.35
CA TRP A 96 -14.49 5.01 -6.17
C TRP A 96 -14.35 6.50 -5.89
N VAL A 97 -15.47 7.22 -5.75
CA VAL A 97 -15.44 8.64 -5.41
C VAL A 97 -14.76 8.87 -4.06
N VAL A 98 -15.08 8.04 -3.05
CA VAL A 98 -14.42 8.09 -1.73
C VAL A 98 -12.91 7.86 -1.88
N GLU A 99 -12.50 6.85 -2.66
CA GLU A 99 -11.08 6.59 -2.92
C GLU A 99 -10.40 7.80 -3.54
N HIS A 100 -10.97 8.44 -4.56
CA HIS A 100 -10.37 9.59 -5.23
C HIS A 100 -10.21 10.83 -4.33
N GLN A 101 -11.21 11.08 -3.47
CA GLN A 101 -11.33 12.34 -2.75
C GLN A 101 -10.70 12.30 -1.34
N THR A 102 -10.52 11.12 -0.76
CA THR A 102 -10.00 10.96 0.61
C THR A 102 -8.56 10.47 0.62
N ASN A 103 -7.91 10.54 1.78
CA ASN A 103 -6.57 9.99 2.00
C ASN A 103 -6.56 8.46 2.20
N ALA A 104 -7.42 7.73 1.50
CA ALA A 104 -7.54 6.28 1.60
C ALA A 104 -6.22 5.54 1.34
N HIS A 105 -5.33 6.13 0.53
CA HIS A 105 -3.97 5.62 0.26
C HIS A 105 -2.99 5.77 1.43
N LEU A 106 -3.37 6.44 2.52
CA LEU A 106 -2.58 6.55 3.75
C LEU A 106 -2.99 5.54 4.83
N PHE A 107 -3.96 4.67 4.55
CA PHE A 107 -4.43 3.63 5.46
C PHE A 107 -3.93 2.25 5.05
N ALA A 108 -3.82 1.36 6.04
CA ALA A 108 -3.34 -0.01 5.84
C ALA A 108 -4.26 -0.83 4.93
N LEU A 109 -3.65 -1.81 4.26
CA LEU A 109 -4.36 -2.84 3.49
C LEU A 109 -4.35 -4.17 4.25
N THR A 110 -5.46 -4.90 4.13
CA THR A 110 -5.52 -6.31 4.51
C THR A 110 -5.22 -7.21 3.30
N GLU A 111 -4.86 -8.47 3.54
CA GLU A 111 -4.68 -9.46 2.47
C GLU A 111 -5.93 -9.63 1.61
N THR A 112 -7.11 -9.54 2.24
CA THR A 112 -8.41 -9.63 1.57
C THR A 112 -8.60 -8.50 0.57
N ILE A 113 -8.38 -7.24 0.98
CA ILE A 113 -8.51 -6.08 0.08
C ILE A 113 -7.48 -6.20 -1.04
N PHE A 114 -6.24 -6.57 -0.69
CA PHE A 114 -5.16 -6.74 -1.65
C PHE A 114 -5.51 -7.74 -2.76
N SER A 115 -6.15 -8.86 -2.38
CA SER A 115 -6.45 -9.98 -3.28
C SER A 115 -7.71 -9.79 -4.12
N ILE A 116 -8.74 -9.13 -3.55
CA ILE A 116 -10.07 -9.01 -4.16
C ILE A 116 -10.17 -7.75 -5.03
N ASN A 117 -9.54 -6.63 -4.65
CA ASN A 117 -9.71 -5.34 -5.33
C ASN A 117 -8.38 -4.81 -5.92
N PRO A 118 -7.77 -5.51 -6.91
CA PRO A 118 -6.47 -5.11 -7.46
C PRO A 118 -6.47 -3.72 -8.11
N ALA A 119 -7.63 -3.23 -8.59
CA ALA A 119 -7.75 -1.89 -9.15
C ALA A 119 -7.59 -0.80 -8.08
N ILE A 120 -8.28 -0.92 -6.94
CA ILE A 120 -8.15 0.00 -5.80
C ILE A 120 -6.74 -0.06 -5.20
N VAL A 121 -6.19 -1.26 -5.08
CA VAL A 121 -4.83 -1.44 -4.55
C VAL A 121 -3.80 -0.74 -5.44
N LYS A 122 -3.91 -0.90 -6.77
CA LYS A 122 -3.06 -0.19 -7.74
C LYS A 122 -3.22 1.32 -7.63
N LEU A 123 -4.45 1.82 -7.49
CA LEU A 123 -4.73 3.24 -7.30
C LEU A 123 -4.02 3.76 -6.05
N ARG A 124 -4.24 3.13 -4.89
CA ARG A 124 -3.62 3.54 -3.62
C ARG A 124 -2.10 3.51 -3.66
N ILE A 125 -1.50 2.44 -4.21
CA ILE A 125 -0.05 2.36 -4.40
C ILE A 125 0.48 3.53 -5.23
N ARG A 126 -0.16 3.83 -6.37
CA ARG A 126 0.27 4.93 -7.25
C ARG A 126 0.13 6.30 -6.60
N ARG A 127 -0.93 6.51 -5.83
CA ARG A 127 -1.15 7.76 -5.07
C ARG A 127 -0.06 7.96 -4.02
N LEU A 128 0.30 6.92 -3.27
CA LEU A 128 1.38 7.01 -2.30
C LEU A 128 2.77 7.16 -2.98
N LEU A 129 2.98 6.53 -4.14
CA LEU A 129 4.18 6.76 -4.95
C LEU A 129 4.29 8.23 -5.39
N ILE A 130 3.18 8.87 -5.78
CA ILE A 130 3.18 10.29 -6.12
C ILE A 130 3.58 11.13 -4.90
N ASP A 131 2.96 10.91 -3.75
CA ASP A 131 3.30 11.65 -2.53
C ASP A 131 4.79 11.50 -2.17
N ALA A 132 5.33 10.28 -2.26
CA ALA A 132 6.75 10.04 -2.01
C ALA A 132 7.66 10.74 -3.03
N ASN A 133 7.30 10.74 -4.32
CA ASN A 133 8.07 11.41 -5.37
C ASN A 133 8.00 12.94 -5.27
N VAL A 134 6.89 13.50 -4.82
CA VAL A 134 6.79 14.93 -4.49
C VAL A 134 7.79 15.31 -3.40
N LYS A 135 7.92 14.47 -2.35
CA LYS A 135 8.82 14.74 -1.21
C LYS A 135 10.30 14.72 -1.58
N ILE A 136 10.68 14.00 -2.62
CA ILE A 136 12.05 13.97 -3.16
C ILE A 136 12.20 14.79 -4.43
N GLU A 137 11.20 15.62 -4.76
CA GLU A 137 11.19 16.51 -5.92
C GLU A 137 11.42 15.81 -7.28
N ASN A 138 11.01 14.54 -7.38
CA ASN A 138 11.09 13.78 -8.63
C ASN A 138 9.89 14.10 -9.54
N TRP A 139 9.89 15.31 -10.09
CA TRP A 139 8.76 15.85 -10.86
C TRP A 139 8.47 15.06 -12.14
N GLN A 140 9.49 14.52 -12.79
CA GLN A 140 9.31 13.67 -13.97
C GLN A 140 8.47 12.44 -13.64
N GLU A 141 8.75 11.79 -12.52
CA GLU A 141 8.01 10.61 -12.09
C GLU A 141 6.60 10.96 -11.61
N VAL A 142 6.41 12.10 -10.95
CA VAL A 142 5.07 12.62 -10.60
C VAL A 142 4.21 12.77 -11.86
N ILE A 143 4.72 13.42 -12.91
CA ILE A 143 3.98 13.60 -14.18
C ILE A 143 3.72 12.26 -14.87
N ARG A 144 4.71 11.38 -14.91
CA ARG A 144 4.57 10.03 -15.49
C ARG A 144 3.47 9.24 -14.79
N LEU A 145 3.49 9.18 -13.46
CA LEU A 145 2.49 8.47 -12.66
C LEU A 145 1.11 9.10 -12.78
N ALA A 146 1.01 10.44 -12.82
CA ALA A 146 -0.26 11.15 -12.94
C ALA A 146 -1.00 10.90 -14.28
N SER A 147 -0.29 10.45 -15.32
CA SER A 147 -0.90 10.08 -16.61
C SER A 147 -1.52 8.67 -16.65
N LEU A 148 -1.39 7.90 -15.58
CA LEU A 148 -1.97 6.56 -15.49
C LEU A 148 -3.49 6.65 -15.27
N PRO A 149 -4.25 5.60 -15.63
CA PRO A 149 -5.71 5.61 -15.49
C PRO A 149 -6.18 5.90 -14.06
N GLU A 150 -7.28 6.65 -13.94
CA GLU A 150 -7.96 7.10 -12.71
C GLU A 150 -7.18 8.13 -11.86
N MET A 151 -5.93 8.42 -12.21
CA MET A 151 -5.07 9.30 -11.40
C MET A 151 -5.51 10.76 -11.48
N GLU A 152 -6.05 11.20 -12.62
CA GLU A 152 -6.53 12.56 -12.84
C GLU A 152 -7.73 12.96 -11.97
N LYS A 153 -8.40 11.96 -11.38
CA LYS A 153 -9.56 12.15 -10.49
C LYS A 153 -9.15 12.30 -9.02
N CYS A 154 -7.92 11.96 -8.67
CA CYS A 154 -7.45 11.90 -7.29
C CYS A 154 -6.96 13.26 -6.79
N THR A 155 -7.46 13.72 -5.64
CA THR A 155 -7.12 15.04 -5.09
C THR A 155 -5.62 15.25 -4.90
N ASN A 156 -4.92 14.30 -4.28
CA ASN A 156 -3.48 14.41 -4.03
C ASN A 156 -2.66 14.47 -5.33
N VAL A 157 -3.15 13.84 -6.40
CA VAL A 157 -2.50 13.85 -7.72
C VAL A 157 -2.68 15.20 -8.40
N ILE A 158 -3.89 15.76 -8.37
CA ILE A 158 -4.19 17.08 -8.92
C ILE A 158 -3.28 18.13 -8.26
N GLU A 159 -3.15 18.07 -6.93
CA GLU A 159 -2.27 18.95 -6.16
C GLU A 159 -0.79 18.75 -6.53
N ALA A 160 -0.32 17.50 -6.59
CA ALA A 160 1.06 17.17 -6.96
C ALA A 160 1.42 17.67 -8.37
N VAL A 161 0.52 17.51 -9.34
CA VAL A 161 0.71 18.01 -10.72
C VAL A 161 0.72 19.53 -10.76
N ALA A 162 -0.14 20.19 -9.98
CA ALA A 162 -0.13 21.66 -9.88
C ALA A 162 1.19 22.19 -9.30
N ILE A 163 1.79 21.48 -8.33
CA ILE A 163 3.12 21.80 -7.80
C ILE A 163 4.19 21.58 -8.87
N ALA A 164 4.21 20.41 -9.52
CA ALA A 164 5.20 20.07 -10.54
C ALA A 164 5.21 21.07 -11.70
N LYS A 165 4.03 21.56 -12.12
CA LYS A 165 3.90 22.58 -13.17
C LYS A 165 4.47 23.95 -12.81
N LYS A 166 4.64 24.27 -11.52
CA LYS A 166 5.27 25.54 -11.07
C LYS A 166 6.79 25.49 -11.06
N GLN A 167 7.37 24.30 -11.25
CA GLN A 167 8.81 24.10 -11.30
C GLN A 167 9.39 24.31 -12.71
N TYR A 168 8.52 24.55 -13.69
CA TYR A 168 8.82 24.86 -15.09
C TYR A 168 8.21 26.22 -15.45
#